data_AF-A0A3A4U5L3-F1
#
_entry.id   AF-A0A3A4U5L3-F1
#
_cell.length_a   1.000
_cell.length_b   1.000
_cell.length_c   1.000
_cell.angle_alpha   90.00
_cell.angle_beta   90.00
_cell.angle_gamma   90.00
#
_symmetry.space_group_name_H-M   'P 1'
#
loop_
_entity.id
_entity.type
_entity.pdbx_description
1 polymer ?
#
loop_
_entity_poly.entity_id
_entity_poly.type
_entity_poly.pdbx_seq_one_letter_code
_entity_poly.pdbx_strand_id
1 'polypeptide(L)'
;MLYLWRRFRARAIRRRGGLKAGPAACAVLAVAASLSFAGVLPVVLSGCARDMAFGFAGEPSGGPQPRRLTFTIETEPACVEAARSFASQLEALGVRVKVEVLPRDLAAQRALAGESDACLLALPCSSPDPLGYLPSKLCPSGSENYSGYDNPEMGLLLAAPLSPRSVEEKEAAALAAREFLLEEAPWTPGLAQPVYDASVAELSGWHPGPAGRVSLHDAALTGGGDVITVGLGLSELPPLDPLSSDDPQAGAVIRCLFDALVAVGPAGNLVGELAESWEFSTNARRLTVRLREGVKFHNGDPLRADDVVFTYERALAGRLPQAGMVKVAVGPGETVVFDFSGPFPQFLDLFGLEPIVPARYYVRVGPEAFSRAPVGTGPFRLSPESQGRQLVLERWEDYYGGCPSLEPCGVATLREVIFVAIPDPERRRELLAEGSIHLAPALGPATAALIPATGVTVKKEPGWTILVVELNNRRPPFSDTRVRLALSLGLDPGTLASGMGPGAVVLTTGFFPGSLKDTAAGDPDRYDPAMAKELIEEAGYVVSGSG
;
A
#
# COMPACT_ATOMS: atom_id res chain seq x y z
N MET A 1 9.07 26.57 -13.39
CA MET A 1 7.84 27.06 -14.08
C MET A 1 8.02 27.41 -15.56
N LEU A 2 8.86 28.37 -15.98
CA LEU A 2 9.07 28.70 -17.42
C LEU A 2 9.62 27.53 -18.26
N TYR A 3 10.30 26.59 -17.61
CA TYR A 3 10.82 25.35 -18.20
C TYR A 3 9.69 24.33 -18.50
N LEU A 4 8.75 24.16 -17.57
CA LEU A 4 7.57 23.28 -17.72
C LEU A 4 6.65 23.76 -18.85
N TRP A 5 6.42 25.07 -18.98
CA TRP A 5 5.66 25.66 -20.09
C TRP A 5 6.33 25.38 -21.46
N ARG A 6 7.66 25.41 -21.53
CA ARG A 6 8.41 25.13 -22.78
C ARG A 6 8.36 23.66 -23.19
N ARG A 7 8.39 22.71 -22.25
CA ARG A 7 8.28 21.27 -22.54
C ARG A 7 6.85 20.82 -22.87
N PHE A 8 5.84 21.34 -22.17
CA PHE A 8 4.43 21.03 -22.44
C PHE A 8 4.01 21.52 -23.84
N ARG A 9 4.45 22.71 -24.24
CA ARG A 9 4.19 23.28 -25.57
C ARG A 9 4.92 22.52 -26.68
N ALA A 10 6.11 21.98 -26.42
CA ALA A 10 6.89 21.22 -27.41
C ALA A 10 6.28 19.85 -27.74
N ARG A 11 5.59 19.19 -26.80
CA ARG A 11 4.85 17.93 -27.04
C ARG A 11 3.44 18.17 -27.60
N ALA A 12 2.72 19.20 -27.15
CA ALA A 12 1.40 19.55 -27.69
C ALA A 12 1.44 19.94 -29.17
N ILE A 13 2.57 20.49 -29.65
CA ILE A 13 2.78 20.82 -31.08
C ILE A 13 3.17 19.59 -31.92
N ARG A 14 3.69 18.51 -31.30
CA ARG A 14 4.05 17.26 -32.01
C ARG A 14 2.89 16.28 -32.19
N ARG A 15 1.86 16.32 -31.34
CA ARG A 15 0.61 15.57 -31.58
C ARG A 15 -0.29 16.37 -32.53
N ARG A 16 -0.19 16.11 -33.85
CA ARG A 16 -1.15 16.62 -34.84
C ARG A 16 -2.53 16.03 -34.55
N GLY A 17 -3.50 16.90 -34.31
CA GLY A 17 -4.93 16.55 -34.22
C GLY A 17 -5.55 17.10 -32.93
N GLY A 18 -6.32 18.17 -33.06
CA GLY A 18 -6.74 19.03 -31.95
C GLY A 18 -7.44 18.30 -30.80
N LEU A 19 -6.89 18.47 -29.60
CA LEU A 19 -7.59 18.25 -28.34
C LEU A 19 -7.76 19.62 -27.67
N LYS A 20 -9.03 20.02 -27.47
CA LYS A 20 -9.39 21.18 -26.64
C LYS A 20 -8.78 21.01 -25.26
N ALA A 21 -8.19 22.07 -24.71
CA ALA A 21 -7.66 22.07 -23.35
C ALA A 21 -8.74 21.60 -22.38
N GLY A 22 -8.53 20.43 -21.78
CA GLY A 22 -9.45 19.82 -20.83
C GLY A 22 -9.30 20.37 -19.41
N PRO A 23 -10.18 19.96 -18.48
CA PRO A 23 -10.23 20.45 -17.09
C PRO A 23 -8.90 20.38 -16.33
N ALA A 24 -8.02 19.43 -16.69
CA ALA A 24 -6.69 19.24 -16.10
C ALA A 24 -5.75 20.45 -16.29
N ALA A 25 -5.84 21.17 -17.42
CA ALA A 25 -5.03 22.37 -17.65
C ALA A 25 -5.47 23.54 -16.76
N CYS A 26 -6.76 23.60 -16.43
CA CYS A 26 -7.31 24.58 -15.49
C CYS A 26 -6.98 24.24 -14.03
N ALA A 27 -6.87 22.95 -13.68
CA ALA A 27 -6.50 22.51 -12.32
C ALA A 27 -5.03 22.84 -11.97
N VAL A 28 -4.11 22.67 -12.92
CA VAL A 28 -2.69 23.09 -12.77
C VAL A 28 -2.57 24.60 -12.57
N LEU A 29 -3.43 25.39 -13.23
CA LEU A 29 -3.51 26.83 -13.07
C LEU A 29 -4.13 27.25 -11.71
N ALA A 30 -5.09 26.49 -11.19
CA ALA A 30 -5.70 26.75 -9.89
C ALA A 30 -4.71 26.56 -8.73
N VAL A 31 -3.93 25.47 -8.74
CA VAL A 31 -2.87 25.22 -7.74
C VAL A 31 -1.76 26.29 -7.81
N ALA A 32 -1.42 26.77 -9.00
CA ALA A 32 -0.44 27.85 -9.19
C ALA A 32 -0.96 29.21 -8.66
N ALA A 33 -2.27 29.46 -8.72
CA ALA A 33 -2.88 30.68 -8.18
C ALA A 33 -2.88 30.69 -6.64
N SER A 34 -3.07 29.53 -5.99
CA SER A 34 -3.06 29.42 -4.52
C SER A 34 -1.67 29.59 -3.91
N LEU A 35 -0.61 29.22 -4.63
CA LEU A 35 0.79 29.35 -4.20
C LEU A 35 1.37 30.76 -4.38
N SER A 36 0.65 31.65 -5.06
CA SER A 36 1.11 33.03 -5.33
C SER A 36 0.85 34.02 -4.18
N PHE A 37 0.24 33.58 -3.07
CA PHE A 37 -0.07 34.43 -1.91
C PHE A 37 0.98 34.42 -0.78
N ALA A 38 2.06 33.66 -0.90
CA ALA A 38 3.18 33.67 0.04
C ALA A 38 4.40 34.33 -0.61
N GLY A 39 4.48 35.66 -0.51
CA GLY A 39 5.55 36.44 -1.12
C GLY A 39 6.91 36.21 -0.46
N VAL A 40 7.89 35.74 -1.25
CA VAL A 40 9.33 36.01 -1.08
C VAL A 40 10.02 35.95 -2.46
N LEU A 41 10.76 37.00 -2.82
CA LEU A 41 11.64 37.15 -4.00
C LEU A 41 12.80 38.10 -3.58
N PRO A 42 13.96 38.24 -4.28
CA PRO A 42 14.85 37.31 -5.00
C PRO A 42 16.37 37.50 -4.63
N VAL A 43 17.28 36.79 -5.37
CA VAL A 43 18.66 37.12 -5.86
C VAL A 43 19.49 35.82 -5.87
N VAL A 44 20.02 35.26 -6.99
CA VAL A 44 21.15 35.72 -7.84
C VAL A 44 21.05 35.10 -9.26
N LEU A 45 21.29 35.92 -10.29
CA LEU A 45 21.75 35.52 -11.63
C LEU A 45 23.04 36.30 -11.93
N SER A 46 24.12 35.63 -12.36
CA SER A 46 25.01 36.09 -13.47
C SER A 46 26.28 35.23 -13.60
N GLY A 47 26.56 34.84 -14.85
CA GLY A 47 27.92 34.68 -15.41
C GLY A 47 28.40 33.23 -15.53
N CYS A 48 28.90 32.72 -16.65
CA CYS A 48 29.02 33.20 -18.02
C CYS A 48 29.50 32.00 -18.86
N ALA A 49 29.11 31.95 -20.12
CA ALA A 49 29.63 31.00 -21.11
C ALA A 49 31.05 31.40 -21.57
N ARG A 50 31.95 30.39 -21.66
CA ARG A 50 33.23 30.28 -22.40
C ARG A 50 34.01 29.14 -21.72
N ASP A 51 34.41 28.04 -22.34
CA ASP A 51 35.21 27.92 -23.56
C ASP A 51 34.87 26.65 -24.36
N MET A 52 34.70 26.82 -25.67
CA MET A 52 34.92 25.77 -26.67
C MET A 52 36.22 26.12 -27.40
N ALA A 53 37.24 25.25 -27.34
CA ALA A 53 38.10 24.87 -28.47
C ALA A 53 39.32 24.05 -28.01
N PHE A 54 39.73 23.15 -28.92
CA PHE A 54 40.96 22.34 -29.00
C PHE A 54 40.93 20.98 -28.27
N GLY A 55 41.22 19.85 -28.91
CA GLY A 55 41.76 19.61 -30.25
C GLY A 55 41.70 18.13 -30.64
N PHE A 56 41.64 17.88 -31.95
CA PHE A 56 41.86 16.56 -32.55
C PHE A 56 43.36 16.25 -32.56
N ALA A 57 43.77 15.18 -31.88
CA ALA A 57 44.98 14.41 -32.15
C ALA A 57 44.78 13.00 -31.58
N GLY A 58 44.91 11.98 -32.43
CA GLY A 58 44.55 10.61 -32.10
C GLY A 58 45.66 9.82 -31.38
N GLU A 59 45.21 8.87 -30.56
CA GLU A 59 45.88 7.60 -30.30
C GLU A 59 44.81 6.49 -30.37
N PRO A 60 45.12 5.29 -30.89
CA PRO A 60 44.16 4.20 -30.98
C PRO A 60 44.07 3.52 -29.60
N SER A 61 43.33 4.11 -28.68
CA SER A 61 42.88 3.39 -27.48
C SER A 61 41.75 2.44 -27.90
N GLY A 62 42.02 1.13 -27.88
CA GLY A 62 41.00 0.11 -28.10
C GLY A 62 39.73 0.45 -27.32
N GLY A 63 38.62 0.63 -28.04
CA GLY A 63 37.36 1.05 -27.45
C GLY A 63 36.95 0.14 -26.30
N PRO A 64 36.24 0.66 -25.28
CA PRO A 64 35.75 -0.16 -24.18
C PRO A 64 34.98 -1.35 -24.76
N GLN A 65 35.40 -2.57 -24.39
CA GLN A 65 34.69 -3.77 -24.80
C GLN A 65 33.21 -3.63 -24.47
N PRO A 66 32.30 -4.07 -25.35
CA PRO A 66 30.88 -3.96 -25.13
C PRO A 66 30.48 -4.61 -23.79
N ARG A 67 30.06 -3.79 -22.82
CA ARG A 67 29.65 -4.28 -21.50
C ARG A 67 28.20 -4.75 -21.60
N ARG A 68 27.93 -6.00 -21.25
CA ARG A 68 26.53 -6.46 -21.10
C ARG A 68 25.93 -5.86 -19.85
N LEU A 69 24.70 -5.35 -19.96
CA LEU A 69 23.94 -4.91 -18.79
C LEU A 69 23.68 -6.12 -17.89
N THR A 70 24.18 -6.07 -16.65
CA THR A 70 24.08 -7.16 -15.67
C THR A 70 23.74 -6.58 -14.32
N PHE A 71 22.77 -7.16 -13.61
CA PHE A 71 22.44 -6.75 -12.24
C PHE A 71 21.74 -7.86 -11.45
N THR A 72 21.66 -7.70 -10.14
CA THR A 72 20.94 -8.61 -9.24
C THR A 72 19.64 -7.99 -8.74
N ILE A 73 18.54 -8.74 -8.79
CA ILE A 73 17.31 -8.46 -8.06
C ILE A 73 17.38 -9.23 -6.74
N GLU A 74 17.56 -8.51 -5.64
CA GLU A 74 17.43 -9.07 -4.29
C GLU A 74 15.94 -9.09 -3.90
N THR A 75 15.42 -10.24 -3.48
CA THR A 75 13.99 -10.42 -3.20
C THR A 75 13.75 -11.29 -1.98
N GLU A 76 12.56 -11.18 -1.40
CA GLU A 76 12.12 -12.04 -0.30
C GLU A 76 11.43 -13.32 -0.82
N PRO A 77 11.31 -14.38 0.01
CA PRO A 77 10.71 -15.65 -0.42
C PRO A 77 9.31 -15.50 -1.03
N ALA A 78 8.50 -14.58 -0.51
CA ALA A 78 7.13 -14.33 -0.98
C ALA A 78 7.06 -13.76 -2.42
N CYS A 79 8.15 -13.20 -2.95
CA CYS A 79 8.15 -12.49 -4.24
C CYS A 79 9.02 -13.15 -5.32
N VAL A 80 9.56 -14.35 -5.06
CA VAL A 80 10.50 -15.03 -5.96
C VAL A 80 9.92 -15.26 -7.36
N GLU A 81 8.63 -15.62 -7.45
CA GLU A 81 7.97 -15.83 -8.75
C GLU A 81 7.86 -14.54 -9.55
N ALA A 82 7.51 -13.44 -8.89
CA ALA A 82 7.47 -12.12 -9.51
C ALA A 82 8.87 -11.72 -10.00
N ALA A 83 9.89 -11.84 -9.15
CA ALA A 83 11.27 -11.51 -9.49
C ALA A 83 11.78 -12.33 -10.69
N ARG A 84 11.44 -13.62 -10.77
CA ARG A 84 11.76 -14.49 -11.92
C ARG A 84 11.02 -14.08 -13.19
N SER A 85 9.75 -13.65 -13.08
CA SER A 85 8.97 -13.14 -14.22
C SER A 85 9.61 -11.87 -14.81
N PHE A 86 9.99 -10.91 -13.96
CA PHE A 86 10.74 -9.72 -14.38
C PHE A 86 12.09 -10.09 -15.01
N ALA A 87 12.87 -10.95 -14.35
CA ALA A 87 14.18 -11.39 -14.84
C ALA A 87 14.08 -12.04 -16.22
N SER A 88 13.13 -12.96 -16.43
CA SER A 88 12.95 -13.68 -17.68
C SER A 88 12.63 -12.75 -18.86
N GLN A 89 11.84 -11.70 -18.66
CA GLN A 89 11.52 -10.74 -19.73
C GLN A 89 12.70 -9.84 -20.06
N LEU A 90 13.43 -9.38 -19.05
CA LEU A 90 14.65 -8.59 -19.27
C LEU A 90 15.76 -9.41 -19.93
N GLU A 91 15.85 -10.71 -19.64
CA GLU A 91 16.75 -11.64 -20.32
C GLU A 91 16.41 -11.80 -21.81
N ALA A 92 15.12 -11.77 -22.18
CA ALA A 92 14.70 -11.76 -23.58
C ALA A 92 15.13 -10.48 -24.34
N LEU A 93 15.43 -9.39 -23.61
CA LEU A 93 16.03 -8.16 -24.14
C LEU A 93 17.56 -8.20 -24.13
N GLY A 94 18.18 -9.32 -23.72
CA GLY A 94 19.63 -9.49 -23.66
C GLY A 94 20.30 -8.89 -22.43
N VAL A 95 19.53 -8.53 -21.39
CA VAL A 95 20.03 -8.10 -20.08
C VAL A 95 20.26 -9.32 -19.19
N ARG A 96 21.37 -9.43 -18.47
CA ARG A 96 21.59 -10.54 -17.51
C ARG A 96 21.05 -10.17 -16.14
N VAL A 97 20.08 -10.92 -15.64
CA VAL A 97 19.47 -10.66 -14.34
C VAL A 97 19.64 -11.87 -13.43
N LYS A 98 20.29 -11.66 -12.27
CA LYS A 98 20.34 -12.69 -11.22
C LYS A 98 19.22 -12.42 -10.22
N VAL A 99 18.46 -13.44 -9.83
CA VAL A 99 17.54 -13.35 -8.69
C VAL A 99 18.21 -13.94 -7.47
N GLU A 100 18.30 -13.16 -6.39
CA GLU A 100 18.87 -13.57 -5.10
C GLU A 100 17.80 -13.48 -4.02
N VAL A 101 17.56 -14.59 -3.32
CA VAL A 101 16.52 -14.66 -2.28
C VAL A 101 17.16 -14.46 -0.91
N LEU A 102 16.70 -13.46 -0.17
CA LEU A 102 17.20 -13.07 1.14
C LEU A 102 16.03 -12.99 2.15
N PRO A 103 16.28 -13.12 3.46
CA PRO A 103 15.31 -12.67 4.47
C PRO A 103 14.96 -11.20 4.25
N ARG A 104 13.67 -10.84 4.40
CA ARG A 104 13.15 -9.48 4.12
C ARG A 104 13.97 -8.39 4.80
N ASP A 105 14.22 -8.52 6.10
CA ASP A 105 14.95 -7.52 6.88
C ASP A 105 16.37 -7.28 6.36
N LEU A 106 17.05 -8.36 5.93
CA LEU A 106 18.38 -8.26 5.35
C LEU A 106 18.35 -7.57 3.98
N ALA A 107 17.39 -7.92 3.12
CA ALA A 107 17.21 -7.27 1.82
C ALA A 107 16.90 -5.78 1.98
N ALA A 108 15.99 -5.43 2.90
CA ALA A 108 15.62 -4.04 3.19
C ALA A 108 16.82 -3.25 3.72
N GLN A 109 17.59 -3.82 4.66
CA GLN A 109 18.80 -3.19 5.20
C GLN A 109 19.83 -2.89 4.11
N ARG A 110 20.12 -3.86 3.23
CA ARG A 110 21.07 -3.69 2.12
C ARG A 110 20.60 -2.66 1.11
N ALA A 111 19.31 -2.66 0.79
CA ALA A 111 18.74 -1.70 -0.15
C ALA A 111 18.80 -0.26 0.41
N LEU A 112 18.43 -0.05 1.68
CA LEU A 112 18.54 1.26 2.35
C LEU A 112 19.99 1.76 2.45
N ALA A 113 20.94 0.84 2.66
CA ALA A 113 22.38 1.14 2.64
C ALA A 113 22.90 1.44 1.22
N GLY A 114 22.11 1.22 0.17
CA GLY A 114 22.49 1.40 -1.24
C GLY A 114 23.38 0.27 -1.79
N GLU A 115 23.46 -0.86 -1.10
CA GLU A 115 24.31 -2.01 -1.45
C GLU A 115 23.68 -2.91 -2.53
N SER A 116 22.36 -2.88 -2.67
CA SER A 116 21.62 -3.64 -3.68
C SER A 116 21.62 -2.94 -5.05
N ASP A 117 21.68 -3.71 -6.14
CA ASP A 117 21.49 -3.21 -7.51
C ASP A 117 20.02 -2.80 -7.73
N ALA A 118 19.15 -3.75 -7.44
CA ALA A 118 17.71 -3.62 -7.45
C ALA A 118 17.14 -4.53 -6.36
N CYS A 119 15.96 -4.19 -5.86
CA CYS A 119 15.23 -5.06 -4.95
C CYS A 119 13.76 -5.19 -5.35
N LEU A 120 13.17 -6.33 -5.05
CA LEU A 120 11.72 -6.54 -5.13
C LEU A 120 11.27 -7.05 -3.77
N LEU A 121 10.68 -6.15 -2.99
CA LEU A 121 10.06 -6.44 -1.71
C LEU A 121 8.58 -6.06 -1.81
N ALA A 122 7.70 -6.93 -1.30
CA ALA A 122 6.29 -6.67 -1.21
C ALA A 122 6.04 -5.36 -0.46
N LEU A 123 5.31 -4.45 -1.09
CA LEU A 123 4.81 -3.23 -0.47
C LEU A 123 3.34 -3.45 -0.09
N PRO A 124 3.05 -3.88 1.15
CA PRO A 124 1.67 -3.90 1.64
C PRO A 124 1.19 -2.46 1.79
N CYS A 125 0.19 -2.06 1.01
CA CYS A 125 -0.48 -0.80 1.21
C CYS A 125 -1.52 -0.96 2.31
N SER A 126 -1.48 -0.10 3.33
CA SER A 126 -2.47 -0.02 4.41
C SER A 126 -3.61 0.95 4.10
N SER A 127 -3.47 1.75 3.03
CA SER A 127 -4.38 2.81 2.63
C SER A 127 -4.64 2.75 1.10
N PRO A 128 -5.86 3.05 0.64
CA PRO A 128 -6.15 3.16 -0.79
C PRO A 128 -5.61 4.47 -1.38
N ASP A 129 -5.21 5.42 -0.54
CA ASP A 129 -4.58 6.66 -0.97
C ASP A 129 -3.08 6.41 -1.20
N PRO A 130 -2.58 6.53 -2.44
CA PRO A 130 -1.16 6.37 -2.73
C PRO A 130 -0.28 7.33 -1.93
N LEU A 131 -0.77 8.53 -1.61
CA LEU A 131 -0.04 9.51 -0.82
C LEU A 131 0.23 9.06 0.61
N GLY A 132 -0.46 8.01 1.08
CA GLY A 132 -0.24 7.46 2.41
C GLY A 132 1.12 6.76 2.57
N TYR A 133 1.64 6.12 1.52
CA TYR A 133 2.90 5.38 1.60
C TYR A 133 3.98 5.91 0.66
N LEU A 134 3.64 6.64 -0.41
CA LEU A 134 4.63 7.21 -1.33
C LEU A 134 5.74 8.04 -0.65
N PRO A 135 5.49 8.83 0.41
CA PRO A 135 6.56 9.53 1.11
C PRO A 135 7.64 8.59 1.68
N SER A 136 7.25 7.38 2.14
CA SER A 136 8.22 6.40 2.64
C SER A 136 9.14 5.87 1.53
N LYS A 137 8.66 5.86 0.28
CA LYS A 137 9.33 5.32 -0.90
C LYS A 137 10.09 6.35 -1.72
N LEU A 138 9.57 7.57 -1.80
CA LEU A 138 10.00 8.58 -2.78
C LEU A 138 10.52 9.88 -2.15
N CYS A 139 10.53 9.97 -0.81
CA CYS A 139 11.26 11.03 -0.13
C CYS A 139 12.67 10.56 0.24
N PRO A 140 13.68 11.45 0.20
CA PRO A 140 15.05 11.11 0.63
C PRO A 140 15.14 10.60 2.07
N SER A 141 14.27 11.11 2.94
CA SER A 141 14.15 10.71 4.35
C SER A 141 13.19 9.54 4.58
N GLY A 142 12.66 8.93 3.53
CA GLY A 142 11.70 7.85 3.62
C GLY A 142 12.33 6.58 4.20
N SER A 143 11.63 5.93 5.12
CA SER A 143 12.09 4.71 5.80
C SER A 143 12.21 3.48 4.88
N GLU A 144 11.58 3.53 3.70
CA GLU A 144 11.53 2.43 2.73
C GLU A 144 12.02 2.86 1.33
N ASN A 145 12.80 3.93 1.24
CA ASN A 145 13.34 4.44 -0.02
C ASN A 145 14.51 3.56 -0.51
N TYR A 146 14.17 2.33 -0.93
CA TYR A 146 15.12 1.29 -1.34
C TYR A 146 15.81 1.63 -2.66
N SER A 147 15.14 2.36 -3.54
CA SER A 147 15.72 2.89 -4.78
C SER A 147 16.76 4.00 -4.56
N GLY A 148 16.73 4.62 -3.38
CA GLY A 148 17.51 5.80 -3.09
C GLY A 148 17.13 7.04 -3.89
N TYR A 149 15.90 7.11 -4.40
CA TYR A 149 15.35 8.23 -5.15
C TYR A 149 15.41 9.54 -4.35
N ASP A 150 15.87 10.61 -5.00
CA ASP A 150 16.00 11.94 -4.40
C ASP A 150 15.68 13.01 -5.44
N ASN A 151 14.46 13.57 -5.36
CA ASN A 151 14.05 14.69 -6.17
C ASN A 151 13.25 15.70 -5.34
N PRO A 152 13.70 16.97 -5.23
CA PRO A 152 13.02 17.98 -4.43
C PRO A 152 11.65 18.37 -4.99
N GLU A 153 11.41 18.28 -6.30
CA GLU A 153 10.10 18.56 -6.90
C GLU A 153 9.08 17.48 -6.52
N MET A 154 9.48 16.21 -6.50
CA MET A 154 8.64 15.12 -5.97
C MET A 154 8.35 15.31 -4.48
N GLY A 155 9.37 15.69 -3.69
CA GLY A 155 9.17 16.02 -2.27
C GLY A 155 8.11 17.12 -2.07
N LEU A 156 8.10 18.14 -2.92
CA LEU A 156 7.08 19.19 -2.89
C LEU A 156 5.69 18.68 -3.31
N LEU A 157 5.61 17.82 -4.33
CA LEU A 157 4.34 17.24 -4.79
C LEU A 157 3.73 16.29 -3.76
N LEU A 158 4.55 15.54 -3.02
CA LEU A 158 4.09 14.68 -1.93
C LEU A 158 3.80 15.46 -0.65
N ALA A 159 4.43 16.63 -0.46
CA ALA A 159 4.12 17.53 0.66
C ALA A 159 2.91 18.44 0.40
N ALA A 160 2.59 18.78 -0.86
CA ALA A 160 1.43 19.59 -1.22
C ALA A 160 0.07 19.04 -0.70
N PRO A 161 -0.21 17.72 -0.76
CA PRO A 161 -1.41 17.13 -0.20
C PRO A 161 -1.43 17.07 1.35
N LEU A 162 -0.44 17.62 2.04
CA LEU A 162 -0.54 17.95 3.47
C LEU A 162 -1.32 19.25 3.72
N SER A 163 -1.63 20.07 2.71
CA SER A 163 -2.48 21.28 2.85
C SER A 163 -3.82 21.35 2.07
N PRO A 164 -4.32 20.31 1.38
CA PRO A 164 -5.52 20.38 0.56
C PRO A 164 -6.74 20.52 1.45
N ARG A 165 -7.60 21.45 1.05
CA ARG A 165 -8.87 21.77 1.72
C ARG A 165 -10.02 20.91 1.19
N SER A 166 -9.81 20.13 0.12
CA SER A 166 -10.83 19.24 -0.47
C SER A 166 -10.26 17.94 -1.05
N VAL A 167 -11.14 16.96 -1.29
CA VAL A 167 -10.82 15.66 -1.91
C VAL A 167 -10.26 15.86 -3.32
N GLU A 168 -10.81 16.80 -4.10
CA GLU A 168 -10.41 17.09 -5.47
C GLU A 168 -8.95 17.59 -5.56
N GLU A 169 -8.49 18.36 -4.58
CA GLU A 169 -7.11 18.83 -4.51
C GLU A 169 -6.14 17.68 -4.20
N LYS A 170 -6.53 16.73 -3.33
CA LYS A 170 -5.77 15.49 -3.07
C LYS A 170 -5.64 14.64 -4.34
N GLU A 171 -6.76 14.38 -5.02
CA GLU A 171 -6.77 13.61 -6.28
C GLU A 171 -5.88 14.25 -7.35
N ALA A 172 -5.93 15.59 -7.48
CA ALA A 172 -5.10 16.32 -8.44
C ALA A 172 -3.60 16.25 -8.09
N ALA A 173 -3.23 16.32 -6.81
CA ALA A 173 -1.85 16.20 -6.37
C ALA A 173 -1.30 14.78 -6.62
N ALA A 174 -2.07 13.74 -6.29
CA ALA A 174 -1.71 12.36 -6.58
C ALA A 174 -1.52 12.12 -8.08
N LEU A 175 -2.41 12.67 -8.92
CA LEU A 175 -2.27 12.61 -10.38
C LEU A 175 -1.00 13.33 -10.87
N ALA A 176 -0.70 14.52 -10.33
CA ALA A 176 0.49 15.26 -10.69
C ALA A 176 1.78 14.53 -10.29
N ALA A 177 1.83 13.94 -9.08
CA ALA A 177 2.95 13.10 -8.64
C ALA A 177 3.13 11.88 -9.55
N ARG A 178 2.03 11.22 -9.93
CA ARG A 178 2.05 10.11 -10.88
C ARG A 178 2.66 10.51 -12.22
N GLU A 179 2.15 11.57 -12.85
CA GLU A 179 2.65 12.03 -14.15
C GLU A 179 4.11 12.49 -14.06
N PHE A 180 4.53 13.12 -12.95
CA PHE A 180 5.92 13.50 -12.75
C PHE A 180 6.85 12.28 -12.69
N LEU A 181 6.50 11.26 -11.90
CA LEU A 181 7.29 10.03 -11.82
C LEU A 181 7.43 9.37 -13.18
N LEU A 182 6.37 9.37 -13.97
CA LEU A 182 6.37 8.80 -15.31
C LEU A 182 7.38 9.45 -16.26
N GLU A 183 7.63 10.74 -16.09
CA GLU A 183 8.58 11.47 -16.93
C GLU A 183 10.02 11.42 -16.39
N GLU A 184 10.19 11.41 -15.07
CA GLU A 184 11.48 11.68 -14.43
C GLU A 184 12.20 10.42 -13.92
N ALA A 185 11.42 9.43 -13.47
CA ALA A 185 11.93 8.13 -13.05
C ALA A 185 11.08 7.04 -13.70
N PRO A 186 11.41 6.62 -14.94
CA PRO A 186 10.68 5.53 -15.59
C PRO A 186 10.97 4.22 -14.85
N TRP A 187 10.07 3.87 -13.94
CA TRP A 187 10.12 2.66 -13.12
C TRP A 187 9.66 1.45 -13.91
N THR A 188 10.08 0.26 -13.45
CA THR A 188 9.44 -0.97 -13.90
C THR A 188 7.94 -0.93 -13.57
N PRO A 189 7.07 -1.55 -14.39
CA PRO A 189 5.66 -1.68 -14.06
C PRO A 189 5.46 -2.29 -12.67
N GLY A 190 4.47 -1.80 -11.93
CA GLY A 190 4.07 -2.40 -10.66
C GLY A 190 3.07 -3.53 -10.92
N LEU A 191 3.05 -4.54 -10.05
CA LEU A 191 2.08 -5.62 -10.10
C LEU A 191 1.30 -5.65 -8.80
N ALA A 192 -0.03 -5.60 -8.90
CA ALA A 192 -0.91 -5.93 -7.80
C ALA A 192 -1.51 -7.31 -8.06
N GLN A 193 -1.22 -8.26 -7.17
CA GLN A 193 -1.81 -9.59 -7.26
C GLN A 193 -3.21 -9.57 -6.63
N PRO A 194 -4.23 -10.16 -7.27
CA PRO A 194 -5.50 -10.35 -6.61
C PRO A 194 -5.34 -11.32 -5.44
N VAL A 195 -6.14 -11.10 -4.41
CA VAL A 195 -6.30 -12.05 -3.31
C VAL A 195 -7.55 -12.88 -3.62
N TYR A 196 -7.42 -14.20 -3.48
CA TYR A 196 -8.55 -15.13 -3.60
C TYR A 196 -8.93 -15.63 -2.23
N ASP A 197 -10.21 -15.51 -1.90
CA ASP A 197 -10.78 -16.06 -0.69
C ASP A 197 -11.85 -17.08 -1.09
N ALA A 198 -11.81 -18.26 -0.49
CA ALA A 198 -12.74 -19.33 -0.82
C ALA A 198 -13.55 -19.74 0.41
N SER A 199 -14.86 -19.89 0.24
CA SER A 199 -15.77 -20.34 1.29
C SER A 199 -16.63 -21.50 0.84
N VAL A 200 -17.17 -22.28 1.77
CA VAL A 200 -18.29 -23.18 1.44
C VAL A 200 -19.44 -22.36 0.86
N ALA A 201 -20.20 -22.96 -0.07
CA ALA A 201 -21.31 -22.27 -0.74
C ALA A 201 -22.45 -21.85 0.21
N GLU A 202 -22.53 -22.49 1.38
CA GLU A 202 -23.50 -22.17 2.43
C GLU A 202 -23.15 -20.91 3.21
N LEU A 203 -21.88 -20.45 3.16
CA LEU A 203 -21.44 -19.25 3.86
C LEU A 203 -21.80 -18.01 3.04
N SER A 204 -22.75 -17.23 3.55
CA SER A 204 -23.24 -15.98 2.98
C SER A 204 -22.89 -14.79 3.87
N GLY A 205 -23.15 -13.55 3.41
CA GLY A 205 -22.98 -12.31 4.21
C GLY A 205 -21.54 -11.89 4.58
N TRP A 206 -20.54 -12.72 4.28
CA TRP A 206 -19.14 -12.36 4.44
C TRP A 206 -18.63 -11.55 3.25
N HIS A 207 -17.73 -10.60 3.52
CA HIS A 207 -17.13 -9.76 2.48
C HIS A 207 -15.60 -9.81 2.60
N PRO A 208 -14.89 -10.24 1.54
CA PRO A 208 -13.46 -10.00 1.48
C PRO A 208 -13.24 -8.49 1.35
N GLY A 209 -12.22 -8.01 2.02
CA GLY A 209 -11.84 -6.63 2.09
C GLY A 209 -10.39 -6.46 1.64
N PRO A 210 -10.01 -5.23 1.30
CA PRO A 210 -8.66 -4.92 0.92
C PRO A 210 -7.61 -5.38 1.95
N ALA A 211 -6.42 -5.73 1.47
CA ALA A 211 -5.34 -6.34 2.25
C ALA A 211 -5.79 -7.60 3.02
N GLY A 212 -6.55 -8.52 2.40
CA GLY A 212 -6.90 -9.81 3.02
C GLY A 212 -7.77 -9.72 4.27
N ARG A 213 -8.40 -8.56 4.51
CA ARG A 213 -9.38 -8.39 5.60
C ARG A 213 -10.62 -9.22 5.25
N VAL A 214 -11.21 -9.87 6.24
CA VAL A 214 -12.51 -10.54 6.07
C VAL A 214 -13.47 -9.98 7.10
N SER A 215 -14.54 -9.34 6.65
CA SER A 215 -15.62 -8.97 7.56
C SER A 215 -16.55 -10.15 7.76
N LEU A 216 -16.67 -10.59 9.02
CA LEU A 216 -17.50 -11.72 9.44
C LEU A 216 -18.73 -11.31 10.24
N HIS A 217 -18.99 -10.01 10.37
CA HIS A 217 -20.12 -9.49 11.14
C HIS A 217 -21.47 -10.08 10.68
N ASP A 218 -21.69 -10.07 9.37
CA ASP A 218 -22.90 -10.57 8.71
C ASP A 218 -22.77 -11.97 8.14
N ALA A 219 -21.63 -12.61 8.39
CA ALA A 219 -21.43 -13.97 7.92
C ALA A 219 -22.55 -14.87 8.49
N ALA A 220 -23.12 -15.73 7.66
CA ALA A 220 -24.20 -16.61 8.08
C ALA A 220 -24.20 -17.89 7.25
N LEU A 221 -24.45 -19.03 7.90
CA LEU A 221 -24.67 -20.30 7.21
C LEU A 221 -26.15 -20.42 6.81
N THR A 222 -26.41 -20.59 5.52
CA THR A 222 -27.78 -20.73 5.00
C THR A 222 -28.51 -21.98 5.52
N GLY A 223 -27.77 -22.99 5.99
CA GLY A 223 -28.29 -24.20 6.64
C GLY A 223 -28.68 -24.04 8.12
N GLY A 224 -28.53 -22.85 8.71
CA GLY A 224 -28.92 -22.58 10.11
C GLY A 224 -27.86 -22.97 11.15
N GLY A 225 -26.58 -23.05 10.75
CA GLY A 225 -25.45 -23.18 11.67
C GLY A 225 -24.96 -21.83 12.17
N ASP A 226 -24.52 -21.78 13.43
CA ASP A 226 -24.09 -20.54 14.10
C ASP A 226 -22.56 -20.47 14.32
N VAL A 227 -21.82 -21.47 13.85
CA VAL A 227 -20.37 -21.61 14.06
C VAL A 227 -19.67 -21.79 12.71
N ILE A 228 -18.59 -21.05 12.48
CA ILE A 228 -17.72 -21.27 11.32
C ILE A 228 -16.28 -21.50 11.75
N THR A 229 -15.52 -22.12 10.85
CA THR A 229 -14.07 -22.33 11.01
C THR A 229 -13.35 -21.66 9.84
N VAL A 230 -12.39 -20.79 10.15
CA VAL A 230 -11.54 -20.07 9.20
C VAL A 230 -10.13 -20.66 9.24
N GLY A 231 -9.68 -21.20 8.12
CA GLY A 231 -8.33 -21.74 7.97
C GLY A 231 -7.34 -20.66 7.52
N LEU A 232 -6.59 -20.07 8.44
CA LEU A 232 -5.59 -19.06 8.15
C LEU A 232 -4.35 -19.70 7.52
N GLY A 233 -3.76 -19.07 6.52
CA GLY A 233 -2.50 -19.47 5.90
C GLY A 233 -1.25 -19.15 6.71
N LEU A 234 -1.34 -19.22 8.04
CA LEU A 234 -0.26 -18.88 8.97
C LEU A 234 0.36 -20.14 9.58
N SER A 235 1.65 -20.07 9.92
CA SER A 235 2.40 -21.13 10.64
C SER A 235 1.93 -21.32 12.07
N GLU A 236 1.50 -20.24 12.69
CA GLU A 236 0.97 -20.21 14.04
C GLU A 236 -0.14 -19.16 14.11
N LEU A 237 -0.95 -19.25 15.16
CA LEU A 237 -1.99 -18.26 15.40
C LEU A 237 -1.33 -16.93 15.79
N PRO A 238 -1.84 -15.80 15.27
CA PRO A 238 -1.20 -14.51 15.47
C PRO A 238 -1.33 -14.06 16.93
N PRO A 239 -0.37 -13.27 17.44
CA PRO A 239 -0.57 -12.52 18.68
C PRO A 239 -1.74 -11.55 18.52
N LEU A 240 -2.47 -11.27 19.61
CA LEU A 240 -3.73 -10.52 19.55
C LEU A 240 -3.64 -9.07 20.05
N ASP A 241 -2.42 -8.55 20.25
CA ASP A 241 -2.24 -7.09 20.40
C ASP A 241 -2.24 -6.46 18.99
N PRO A 242 -3.11 -5.46 18.71
CA PRO A 242 -3.16 -4.75 17.43
C PRO A 242 -1.81 -4.30 16.87
N LEU A 243 -0.83 -3.99 17.72
CA LEU A 243 0.49 -3.50 17.30
C LEU A 243 1.55 -4.59 17.11
N SER A 244 1.19 -5.85 17.29
CA SER A 244 2.16 -6.96 17.32
C SER A 244 2.41 -7.64 15.97
N SER A 245 1.59 -7.34 14.96
CA SER A 245 1.72 -7.95 13.63
C SER A 245 1.17 -7.04 12.54
N ASP A 246 1.92 -6.90 11.45
CA ASP A 246 1.47 -6.27 10.20
C ASP A 246 0.93 -7.30 9.19
N ASP A 247 0.82 -8.58 9.59
CA ASP A 247 0.28 -9.64 8.73
C ASP A 247 -1.21 -9.38 8.43
N PRO A 248 -1.65 -9.35 7.16
CA PRO A 248 -3.02 -8.99 6.84
C PRO A 248 -4.07 -10.00 7.35
N GLN A 249 -3.73 -11.29 7.45
CA GLN A 249 -4.61 -12.30 8.04
C GLN A 249 -4.68 -12.18 9.56
N ALA A 250 -3.60 -11.76 10.22
CA ALA A 250 -3.66 -11.38 11.63
C ALA A 250 -4.60 -10.18 11.83
N GLY A 251 -4.50 -9.18 10.96
CA GLY A 251 -5.40 -8.03 10.95
C GLY A 251 -6.88 -8.40 10.83
N ALA A 252 -7.22 -9.44 10.06
CA ALA A 252 -8.60 -9.93 9.95
C ALA A 252 -9.15 -10.49 11.29
N VAL A 253 -8.31 -11.21 12.05
CA VAL A 253 -8.68 -11.68 13.41
C VAL A 253 -8.83 -10.49 14.36
N ILE A 254 -7.87 -9.56 14.33
CA ILE A 254 -7.89 -8.36 15.19
C ILE A 254 -9.12 -7.49 14.91
N ARG A 255 -9.54 -7.34 13.67
CA ARG A 255 -10.76 -6.58 13.31
C ARG A 255 -12.07 -7.26 13.70
N CYS A 256 -12.06 -8.54 14.06
CA CYS A 256 -13.22 -9.16 14.71
C CYS A 256 -13.33 -8.77 16.20
N LEU A 257 -12.19 -8.48 16.84
CA LEU A 257 -12.08 -8.15 18.26
C LEU A 257 -12.14 -6.64 18.53
N PHE A 258 -11.67 -5.80 17.62
CA PHE A 258 -11.42 -4.38 17.87
C PHE A 258 -11.97 -3.47 16.78
N ASP A 259 -12.51 -2.32 17.21
CA ASP A 259 -12.87 -1.21 16.34
C ASP A 259 -11.83 -0.08 16.43
N ALA A 260 -11.85 0.81 15.44
CA ALA A 260 -10.98 1.96 15.28
C ALA A 260 -11.82 3.25 15.24
N LEU A 261 -11.18 4.43 15.13
CA LEU A 261 -11.93 5.69 15.03
C LEU A 261 -12.79 5.76 13.77
N VAL A 262 -12.23 5.33 12.65
CA VAL A 262 -12.90 5.28 11.35
C VAL A 262 -12.73 3.91 10.70
N ALA A 263 -13.54 3.64 9.70
CA ALA A 263 -13.45 2.47 8.84
C ALA A 263 -13.47 2.90 7.36
N VAL A 264 -13.04 2.01 6.47
CA VAL A 264 -13.18 2.19 5.03
C VAL A 264 -14.57 1.71 4.63
N GLY A 265 -15.41 2.62 4.13
CA GLY A 265 -16.74 2.31 3.65
C GLY A 265 -16.73 1.59 2.30
N PRO A 266 -17.89 1.09 1.82
CA PRO A 266 -17.98 0.31 0.58
C PRO A 266 -17.51 1.04 -0.68
N ALA A 267 -17.59 2.38 -0.69
CA ALA A 267 -17.10 3.20 -1.80
C ALA A 267 -15.63 3.61 -1.67
N GLY A 268 -14.90 3.05 -0.70
CA GLY A 268 -13.49 3.34 -0.43
C GLY A 268 -13.23 4.62 0.38
N ASN A 269 -14.26 5.39 0.73
CA ASN A 269 -14.15 6.58 1.56
C ASN A 269 -14.13 6.23 3.06
N LEU A 270 -13.51 7.07 3.88
CA LEU A 270 -13.59 6.93 5.33
C LEU A 270 -15.00 7.23 5.85
N VAL A 271 -15.46 6.41 6.79
CA VAL A 271 -16.70 6.59 7.56
C VAL A 271 -16.39 6.44 9.05
N GLY A 272 -17.17 7.09 9.91
CA GLY A 272 -16.96 7.01 11.37
C GLY A 272 -17.30 5.64 11.92
N GLU A 273 -16.40 5.06 12.73
CA GLU A 273 -16.62 3.79 13.42
C GLU A 273 -16.82 4.05 14.91
N LEU A 274 -15.77 4.18 15.73
CA LEU A 274 -15.89 4.68 17.11
C LEU A 274 -16.05 6.20 17.17
N ALA A 275 -15.64 6.91 16.12
CA ALA A 275 -15.93 8.33 15.96
C ALA A 275 -17.38 8.54 15.51
N GLU A 276 -18.12 9.34 16.27
CA GLU A 276 -19.43 9.85 15.84
C GLU A 276 -19.26 10.95 14.79
N SER A 277 -18.26 11.82 14.98
CA SER A 277 -17.94 12.92 14.07
C SER A 277 -16.50 13.38 14.27
N TRP A 278 -15.90 14.02 13.26
CA TRP A 278 -14.59 14.64 13.38
C TRP A 278 -14.51 15.94 12.57
N GLU A 279 -13.64 16.85 13.00
CA GLU A 279 -13.44 18.15 12.36
C GLU A 279 -11.97 18.53 12.35
N PHE A 280 -11.47 18.91 11.17
CA PHE A 280 -10.17 19.56 11.05
C PHE A 280 -10.33 21.08 11.19
N SER A 281 -9.42 21.70 11.95
CA SER A 281 -9.25 23.16 11.93
C SER A 281 -8.95 23.68 10.52
N THR A 282 -9.21 24.96 10.26
CA THR A 282 -9.07 25.58 8.93
C THR A 282 -7.69 25.43 8.29
N ASN A 283 -6.63 25.26 9.10
CA ASN A 283 -5.26 25.05 8.64
C ASN A 283 -4.80 23.58 8.71
N ALA A 284 -5.72 22.66 9.03
CA ALA A 284 -5.49 21.23 9.21
C ALA A 284 -4.36 20.88 10.21
N ARG A 285 -4.04 21.76 11.16
CA ARG A 285 -3.02 21.50 12.20
C ARG A 285 -3.60 20.92 13.48
N ARG A 286 -4.92 20.83 13.53
CA ARG A 286 -5.67 20.23 14.63
C ARG A 286 -6.83 19.43 14.07
N LEU A 287 -7.02 18.22 14.60
CA LEU A 287 -8.17 17.36 14.40
C LEU A 287 -8.87 17.14 15.74
N THR A 288 -10.17 17.39 15.79
CA THR A 288 -11.02 17.07 16.94
C THR A 288 -11.94 15.92 16.56
N VAL A 289 -11.93 14.83 17.31
CA VAL A 289 -12.78 13.65 17.11
C VAL A 289 -13.73 13.53 18.29
N ARG A 290 -15.03 13.38 18.03
CA ARG A 290 -16.06 13.09 19.04
C ARG A 290 -16.38 11.61 19.01
N LEU A 291 -16.30 10.95 20.17
CA LEU A 291 -16.55 9.52 20.28
C LEU A 291 -18.04 9.22 20.41
N ARG A 292 -18.44 8.04 19.97
CA ARG A 292 -19.80 7.52 20.21
C ARG A 292 -20.05 7.30 21.70
N GLU A 293 -21.24 7.65 22.14
CA GLU A 293 -21.68 7.36 23.50
C GLU A 293 -22.14 5.90 23.65
N GLY A 294 -22.04 5.37 24.87
CA GLY A 294 -22.59 4.05 25.22
C GLY A 294 -21.77 2.85 24.75
N VAL A 295 -20.63 3.05 24.07
CA VAL A 295 -19.73 1.96 23.66
C VAL A 295 -19.09 1.31 24.88
N LYS A 296 -19.07 -0.02 24.90
CA LYS A 296 -18.44 -0.84 25.93
C LYS A 296 -17.37 -1.73 25.32
N PHE A 297 -16.30 -1.94 26.08
CA PHE A 297 -15.36 -3.02 25.85
C PHE A 297 -15.98 -4.38 26.22
N HIS A 298 -15.40 -5.48 25.73
CA HIS A 298 -15.85 -6.85 26.01
C HIS A 298 -15.86 -7.24 27.50
N ASN A 299 -15.10 -6.51 28.32
CA ASN A 299 -15.06 -6.69 29.78
C ASN A 299 -16.13 -5.85 30.51
N GLY A 300 -16.96 -5.11 29.79
CA GLY A 300 -18.02 -4.24 30.32
C GLY A 300 -17.58 -2.82 30.68
N ASP A 301 -16.27 -2.51 30.66
CA ASP A 301 -15.79 -1.15 30.89
C ASP A 301 -16.27 -0.23 29.75
N PRO A 302 -16.68 1.02 30.04
CA PRO A 302 -17.08 1.95 29.01
C PRO A 302 -15.86 2.49 28.26
N LEU A 303 -15.99 2.70 26.94
CA LEU A 303 -15.01 3.42 26.15
C LEU A 303 -14.93 4.89 26.59
N ARG A 304 -13.71 5.41 26.72
CA ARG A 304 -13.42 6.81 27.07
C ARG A 304 -12.37 7.41 26.14
N ALA A 305 -12.35 8.74 26.07
CA ALA A 305 -11.31 9.48 25.34
C ALA A 305 -9.87 9.10 25.76
N ASP A 306 -9.65 8.76 27.04
CA ASP A 306 -8.34 8.31 27.55
C ASP A 306 -7.83 7.03 26.85
N ASP A 307 -8.73 6.12 26.46
CA ASP A 307 -8.37 4.86 25.79
C ASP A 307 -7.83 5.12 24.39
N VAL A 308 -8.42 6.10 23.69
CA VAL A 308 -7.95 6.55 22.39
C VAL A 308 -6.60 7.25 22.52
N VAL A 309 -6.46 8.18 23.46
CA VAL A 309 -5.17 8.86 23.72
C VAL A 309 -4.07 7.83 23.98
N PHE A 310 -4.31 6.88 24.90
CA PHE A 310 -3.37 5.80 25.21
C PHE A 310 -3.01 4.98 23.97
N THR A 311 -3.99 4.62 23.15
CA THR A 311 -3.77 3.82 21.95
C THR A 311 -2.84 4.53 20.97
N TYR A 312 -3.09 5.81 20.66
CA TYR A 312 -2.25 6.57 19.72
C TYR A 312 -0.88 6.90 20.28
N GLU A 313 -0.75 7.17 21.58
CA GLU A 313 0.56 7.33 22.23
C GLU A 313 1.38 6.04 22.16
N ARG A 314 0.74 4.88 22.37
CA ARG A 314 1.39 3.57 22.23
C ARG A 314 1.80 3.30 20.79
N ALA A 315 0.86 3.47 19.84
CA ALA A 315 1.10 3.22 18.42
C ALA A 315 2.24 4.09 17.90
N LEU A 316 2.32 5.34 18.31
CA LEU A 316 3.29 6.31 17.79
C LEU A 316 4.46 6.58 18.74
N ALA A 317 4.67 5.72 19.75
CA ALA A 317 5.74 5.85 20.72
C ALA A 317 7.10 6.04 20.03
N GLY A 318 7.80 7.15 20.34
CA GLY A 318 9.10 7.51 19.74
C GLY A 318 9.06 7.97 18.28
N ARG A 319 7.91 7.89 17.60
CA ARG A 319 7.71 8.27 16.19
C ARG A 319 6.69 9.39 15.96
N LEU A 320 6.09 9.95 17.03
CA LEU A 320 5.12 11.05 16.94
C LEU A 320 5.61 12.23 16.07
N PRO A 321 6.81 12.82 16.31
CA PRO A 321 7.29 13.92 15.47
C PRO A 321 7.55 13.52 14.01
N GLN A 322 8.04 12.30 13.78
CA GLN A 322 8.30 11.75 12.44
C GLN A 322 7.00 11.50 11.68
N ALA A 323 5.93 11.15 12.41
CA ALA A 323 4.56 11.06 11.91
C ALA A 323 3.87 12.42 11.80
N GLY A 324 4.56 13.54 12.05
CA GLY A 324 3.97 14.90 11.96
C GLY A 324 3.06 15.28 13.13
N MET A 325 2.92 14.42 14.14
CA MET A 325 2.07 14.65 15.31
C MET A 325 2.87 15.24 16.48
N VAL A 326 2.32 16.30 17.07
CA VAL A 326 2.90 16.96 18.25
C VAL A 326 2.30 16.40 19.52
N LYS A 327 0.98 16.19 19.53
CA LYS A 327 0.25 15.79 20.73
C LYS A 327 -1.07 15.09 20.38
N VAL A 328 -1.47 14.16 21.23
CA VAL A 328 -2.85 13.65 21.33
C VAL A 328 -3.31 13.87 22.77
N ALA A 329 -4.55 14.29 22.98
CA ALA A 329 -5.08 14.60 24.32
C ALA A 329 -6.59 14.46 24.40
N VAL A 330 -7.09 14.26 25.62
CA VAL A 330 -8.52 14.35 25.92
C VAL A 330 -8.98 15.80 25.82
N GLY A 331 -10.07 15.99 25.07
CA GLY A 331 -10.82 17.23 24.98
C GLY A 331 -12.11 17.19 25.81
N PRO A 332 -12.91 18.27 25.78
CA PRO A 332 -14.19 18.31 26.48
C PRO A 332 -15.24 17.36 25.86
N GLY A 333 -16.09 16.75 26.68
CA GLY A 333 -17.27 15.99 26.22
C GLY A 333 -16.95 14.75 25.39
N GLU A 334 -16.11 13.84 25.91
CA GLU A 334 -15.67 12.60 25.22
C GLU A 334 -15.10 12.87 23.81
N THR A 335 -14.30 13.93 23.72
CA THR A 335 -13.56 14.25 22.50
C THR A 335 -12.07 13.95 22.66
N VAL A 336 -11.41 13.69 21.54
CA VAL A 336 -9.97 13.50 21.42
C VAL A 336 -9.44 14.57 20.47
N VAL A 337 -8.38 15.26 20.87
CA VAL A 337 -7.75 16.33 20.10
C VAL A 337 -6.36 15.89 19.70
N PHE A 338 -6.10 15.92 18.40
CA PHE A 338 -4.79 15.68 17.80
C PHE A 338 -4.22 17.01 17.30
N ASP A 339 -3.02 17.36 17.74
CA ASP A 339 -2.28 18.55 17.30
C ASP A 339 -1.07 18.12 16.46
N PHE A 340 -0.86 18.81 15.33
CA PHE A 340 0.16 18.48 14.33
C PHE A 340 1.19 19.61 14.19
N SER A 341 2.43 19.27 13.82
CA SER A 341 3.53 20.24 13.68
C SER A 341 3.38 21.11 12.42
N GLY A 342 2.71 20.56 11.41
CA GLY A 342 2.27 21.23 10.20
C GLY A 342 0.86 20.77 9.81
N PRO A 343 0.29 21.31 8.71
CA PRO A 343 -0.97 20.81 8.15
C PRO A 343 -0.91 19.29 7.91
N PHE A 344 -1.93 18.54 8.36
CA PHE A 344 -1.98 17.07 8.21
C PHE A 344 -3.41 16.49 7.97
N PRO A 345 -4.10 16.88 6.88
CA PRO A 345 -5.48 16.53 6.57
C PRO A 345 -5.69 15.06 6.16
N GLN A 346 -4.62 14.28 5.97
CA GLN A 346 -4.67 12.85 5.70
C GLN A 346 -4.46 11.98 6.95
N PHE A 347 -4.43 12.57 8.15
CA PHE A 347 -4.18 11.83 9.38
C PHE A 347 -5.11 10.60 9.54
N LEU A 348 -6.41 10.75 9.27
CA LEU A 348 -7.36 9.64 9.40
C LEU A 348 -7.19 8.59 8.30
N ASP A 349 -6.70 8.96 7.12
CA ASP A 349 -6.41 8.02 6.02
C ASP A 349 -5.23 7.10 6.37
N LEU A 350 -4.33 7.57 7.23
CA LEU A 350 -3.10 6.88 7.65
C LEU A 350 -3.24 6.14 8.97
N PHE A 351 -3.85 6.80 9.96
CA PHE A 351 -3.86 6.35 11.34
C PHE A 351 -5.28 6.19 11.89
N GLY A 352 -6.31 6.47 11.11
CA GLY A 352 -7.70 6.39 11.57
C GLY A 352 -8.20 4.96 11.78
N LEU A 353 -7.52 3.97 11.18
CA LEU A 353 -7.86 2.54 11.27
C LEU A 353 -7.14 1.82 12.43
N GLU A 354 -6.46 2.57 13.32
CA GLU A 354 -5.77 2.03 14.49
C GLU A 354 -6.77 1.46 15.50
N PRO A 355 -6.71 0.16 15.84
CA PRO A 355 -7.67 -0.46 16.75
C PRO A 355 -7.51 0.02 18.20
N ILE A 356 -8.60 0.48 18.81
CA ILE A 356 -8.60 1.08 20.15
C ILE A 356 -8.58 0.01 21.23
N VAL A 357 -7.69 0.16 22.21
CA VAL A 357 -7.57 -0.76 23.36
C VAL A 357 -7.88 -0.07 24.69
N PRO A 358 -8.40 -0.79 25.70
CA PRO A 358 -8.73 -0.22 27.00
C PRO A 358 -7.46 0.08 27.81
N ALA A 359 -7.17 1.36 28.04
CA ALA A 359 -5.93 1.82 28.67
C ALA A 359 -5.73 1.22 30.06
N ARG A 360 -6.76 1.27 30.91
CA ARG A 360 -6.70 0.80 32.30
C ARG A 360 -6.46 -0.70 32.40
N TYR A 361 -7.11 -1.48 31.52
CA TYR A 361 -6.92 -2.93 31.47
C TYR A 361 -5.52 -3.25 30.96
N TYR A 362 -5.12 -2.65 29.84
CA TYR A 362 -3.81 -2.86 29.23
C TYR A 362 -2.67 -2.58 30.21
N VAL A 363 -2.68 -1.41 30.87
CA VAL A 363 -1.66 -1.04 31.88
C VAL A 363 -1.64 -2.01 33.06
N ARG A 364 -2.79 -2.51 33.49
CA ARG A 364 -2.90 -3.43 34.62
C ARG A 364 -2.31 -4.81 34.32
N VAL A 365 -2.56 -5.35 33.13
CA VAL A 365 -2.16 -6.72 32.78
C VAL A 365 -0.80 -6.77 32.07
N GLY A 366 -0.41 -5.69 31.39
CA GLY A 366 0.80 -5.61 30.58
C GLY A 366 0.63 -6.24 29.18
N PRO A 367 1.57 -5.94 28.26
CA PRO A 367 1.45 -6.30 26.84
C PRO A 367 1.34 -7.81 26.60
N GLU A 368 2.15 -8.61 27.30
CA GLU A 368 2.18 -10.07 27.12
C GLU A 368 0.87 -10.74 27.55
N ALA A 369 0.28 -10.28 28.66
CA ALA A 369 -0.98 -10.81 29.15
C ALA A 369 -2.16 -10.29 28.30
N PHE A 370 -2.10 -9.03 27.87
CA PHE A 370 -3.09 -8.47 26.94
C PHE A 370 -3.12 -9.24 25.62
N SER A 371 -1.95 -9.59 25.06
CA SER A 371 -1.86 -10.38 23.82
C SER A 371 -2.51 -11.77 23.93
N ARG A 372 -2.57 -12.36 25.15
CA ARG A 372 -3.23 -13.65 25.40
C ARG A 372 -4.71 -13.52 25.76
N ALA A 373 -5.11 -12.38 26.33
CA ALA A 373 -6.47 -12.09 26.76
C ALA A 373 -6.86 -10.67 26.33
N PRO A 374 -6.97 -10.41 25.01
CA PRO A 374 -7.33 -9.11 24.47
C PRO A 374 -8.75 -8.74 24.87
N VAL A 375 -8.96 -7.44 25.05
CA VAL A 375 -10.27 -6.84 25.28
C VAL A 375 -10.42 -5.71 24.28
N GLY A 376 -11.41 -5.79 23.42
CA GLY A 376 -11.73 -4.75 22.43
C GLY A 376 -13.19 -4.33 22.50
N THR A 377 -13.64 -3.61 21.49
CA THR A 377 -15.03 -3.13 21.34
C THR A 377 -15.80 -3.83 20.23
N GLY A 378 -15.12 -4.72 19.47
CA GLY A 378 -15.64 -5.31 18.24
C GLY A 378 -16.78 -6.30 18.46
N PRO A 379 -17.36 -6.81 17.37
CA PRO A 379 -18.56 -7.65 17.39
C PRO A 379 -18.34 -9.05 17.97
N PHE A 380 -17.09 -9.51 18.07
CA PHE A 380 -16.73 -10.76 18.73
C PHE A 380 -15.71 -10.51 19.84
N ARG A 381 -15.71 -11.35 20.87
CA ARG A 381 -14.71 -11.37 21.95
C ARG A 381 -14.00 -12.71 22.00
N LEU A 382 -12.80 -12.73 22.57
CA LEU A 382 -12.06 -13.98 22.77
C LEU A 382 -12.82 -14.89 23.74
N SER A 383 -13.16 -16.10 23.30
CA SER A 383 -13.77 -17.11 24.15
C SER A 383 -12.72 -17.68 25.10
N PRO A 384 -13.07 -17.94 26.39
CA PRO A 384 -12.22 -18.68 27.33
C PRO A 384 -11.84 -20.09 26.85
N GLU A 385 -12.57 -20.65 25.88
CA GLU A 385 -12.30 -21.96 25.27
C GLU A 385 -11.17 -21.93 24.23
N SER A 386 -10.65 -20.75 23.91
CA SER A 386 -9.48 -20.59 23.03
C SER A 386 -8.27 -21.29 23.64
N GLN A 387 -7.77 -22.32 22.95
CA GLN A 387 -6.65 -23.13 23.39
C GLN A 387 -5.72 -23.43 22.24
N GLY A 388 -4.42 -23.16 22.44
CA GLY A 388 -3.24 -23.71 21.77
C GLY A 388 -3.22 -23.77 20.23
N ARG A 389 -4.14 -24.52 19.63
CA ARG A 389 -4.24 -24.80 18.19
C ARG A 389 -5.40 -24.07 17.50
N GLN A 390 -6.31 -23.45 18.27
CA GLN A 390 -7.44 -22.69 17.75
C GLN A 390 -7.68 -21.41 18.56
N LEU A 391 -8.08 -20.33 17.88
CA LEU A 391 -8.66 -19.14 18.49
C LEU A 391 -10.17 -19.21 18.30
N VAL A 392 -10.91 -19.21 19.40
CA VAL A 392 -12.36 -19.24 19.39
C VAL A 392 -12.85 -17.84 19.74
N LEU A 393 -13.55 -17.19 18.83
CA LEU A 393 -14.19 -15.91 19.07
C LEU A 393 -15.69 -16.13 19.20
N GLU A 394 -16.28 -15.65 20.29
CA GLU A 394 -17.73 -15.71 20.51
C GLU A 394 -18.35 -14.32 20.31
N ARG A 395 -19.60 -14.29 19.85
CA ARG A 395 -20.34 -13.05 19.62
C ARG A 395 -20.45 -12.23 20.90
N TRP A 396 -20.21 -10.93 20.79
CA TRP A 396 -20.45 -9.97 21.86
C TRP A 396 -21.88 -9.43 21.78
N GLU A 397 -22.77 -9.95 22.63
CA GLU A 397 -24.19 -9.56 22.67
C GLU A 397 -24.43 -8.08 23.03
N ASP A 398 -23.45 -7.47 23.73
CA ASP A 398 -23.47 -6.07 24.16
C ASP A 398 -22.77 -5.13 23.15
N TYR A 399 -22.52 -5.60 21.93
CA TYR A 399 -21.92 -4.79 20.87
C TYR A 399 -22.82 -3.58 20.55
N TYR A 400 -22.22 -2.40 20.44
CA TYR A 400 -22.95 -1.14 20.25
C TYR A 400 -23.63 -1.02 18.88
N GLY A 401 -23.40 -1.99 17.99
CA GLY A 401 -24.08 -2.13 16.71
C GLY A 401 -23.43 -1.39 15.57
N GLY A 402 -22.17 -0.95 15.72
CA GLY A 402 -21.42 -0.30 14.64
C GLY A 402 -21.90 1.11 14.28
N CYS A 403 -21.72 1.49 13.01
CA CYS A 403 -22.11 2.79 12.48
C CYS A 403 -23.17 2.61 11.39
N PRO A 404 -24.30 3.35 11.40
CA PRO A 404 -25.32 3.28 10.34
C PRO A 404 -24.81 3.56 8.92
N SER A 405 -23.68 4.25 8.78
CA SER A 405 -23.01 4.51 7.49
C SER A 405 -22.02 3.40 7.10
N LEU A 406 -21.85 2.40 7.95
CA LEU A 406 -21.03 1.22 7.80
C LEU A 406 -21.92 0.00 8.03
N GLU A 407 -22.77 -0.30 7.06
CA GLU A 407 -23.46 -1.59 7.07
C GLU A 407 -22.42 -2.70 7.01
N PRO A 408 -22.56 -3.75 7.83
CA PRO A 408 -23.72 -4.01 8.68
C PRO A 408 -23.68 -3.45 10.10
N CYS A 409 -24.87 -3.25 10.65
CA CYS A 409 -25.11 -2.77 12.01
C CYS A 409 -25.87 -3.80 12.84
N GLY A 410 -25.74 -3.72 14.17
CA GLY A 410 -26.36 -4.65 15.12
C GLY A 410 -25.37 -5.69 15.63
N VAL A 411 -25.86 -6.73 16.32
CA VAL A 411 -25.01 -7.83 16.79
C VAL A 411 -24.63 -8.75 15.63
N ALA A 412 -23.46 -9.40 15.70
CA ALA A 412 -23.03 -10.33 14.66
C ALA A 412 -24.03 -11.49 14.46
N THR A 413 -24.09 -12.02 13.25
CA THR A 413 -25.04 -13.11 12.94
C THR A 413 -24.56 -14.44 13.52
N LEU A 414 -23.28 -14.78 13.36
CA LEU A 414 -22.69 -15.99 13.95
C LEU A 414 -22.58 -15.88 15.47
N ARG A 415 -22.71 -17.02 16.16
CA ARG A 415 -22.40 -17.11 17.59
C ARG A 415 -20.92 -17.32 17.83
N GLU A 416 -20.24 -18.02 16.93
CA GLU A 416 -18.84 -18.37 17.11
C GLU A 416 -18.06 -18.41 15.79
N VAL A 417 -16.82 -17.95 15.83
CA VAL A 417 -15.85 -18.02 14.74
C VAL A 417 -14.58 -18.65 15.28
N ILE A 418 -14.18 -19.78 14.70
CA ILE A 418 -12.98 -20.51 15.07
C ILE A 418 -11.89 -20.23 14.03
N PHE A 419 -10.74 -19.72 14.43
CA PHE A 419 -9.57 -19.58 13.57
C PHE A 419 -8.55 -20.66 13.86
N VAL A 420 -8.01 -21.26 12.80
CA VAL A 420 -6.96 -22.29 12.86
C VAL A 420 -5.83 -21.97 11.89
N ALA A 421 -4.59 -22.19 12.31
CA ALA A 421 -3.40 -21.99 11.50
C ALA A 421 -3.13 -23.24 10.62
N ILE A 422 -3.21 -23.08 9.31
CA ILE A 422 -3.00 -24.12 8.30
C ILE A 422 -2.13 -23.54 7.17
N PRO A 423 -0.79 -23.62 7.26
CA PRO A 423 0.13 -22.96 6.31
C PRO A 423 -0.04 -23.39 4.87
N ASP A 424 -0.28 -24.68 4.66
CA ASP A 424 -0.32 -25.29 3.34
C ASP A 424 -1.65 -24.93 2.62
N PRO A 425 -1.59 -24.16 1.52
CA PRO A 425 -2.78 -23.76 0.77
C PRO A 425 -3.51 -24.96 0.14
N GLU A 426 -2.81 -26.03 -0.24
CA GLU A 426 -3.47 -27.23 -0.76
C GLU A 426 -4.23 -27.96 0.34
N ARG A 427 -3.66 -28.04 1.54
CA ARG A 427 -4.38 -28.59 2.70
C ARG A 427 -5.60 -27.76 3.07
N ARG A 428 -5.52 -26.43 3.01
CA ARG A 428 -6.69 -25.55 3.20
C ARG A 428 -7.77 -25.83 2.16
N ARG A 429 -7.38 -25.96 0.88
CA ARG A 429 -8.30 -26.29 -0.22
C ARG A 429 -9.01 -27.62 0.00
N GLU A 430 -8.28 -28.66 0.42
CA GLU A 430 -8.85 -29.97 0.76
C GLU A 430 -9.85 -29.89 1.91
N LEU A 431 -9.46 -29.26 3.02
CA LEU A 431 -10.32 -29.09 4.19
C LEU A 431 -11.59 -28.29 3.88
N LEU A 432 -11.50 -27.32 2.98
CA LEU A 432 -12.64 -26.55 2.49
C LEU A 432 -13.59 -27.42 1.65
N ALA A 433 -13.03 -28.26 0.76
CA ALA A 433 -13.81 -29.19 -0.06
C ALA A 433 -14.48 -30.29 0.79
N GLU A 434 -13.86 -30.69 1.89
CA GLU A 434 -14.41 -31.62 2.89
C GLU A 434 -15.48 -30.96 3.79
N GLY A 435 -15.57 -29.62 3.81
CA GLY A 435 -16.42 -28.87 4.74
C GLY A 435 -15.90 -28.80 6.18
N SER A 436 -14.65 -29.21 6.43
CA SER A 436 -13.99 -29.14 7.74
C SER A 436 -13.59 -27.72 8.12
N ILE A 437 -13.36 -26.86 7.12
CA ILE A 437 -13.30 -25.40 7.28
C ILE A 437 -14.36 -24.75 6.37
N HIS A 438 -14.82 -23.57 6.76
CA HIS A 438 -15.89 -22.85 6.08
C HIS A 438 -15.36 -21.69 5.23
N LEU A 439 -14.18 -21.17 5.57
CA LEU A 439 -13.51 -20.09 4.86
C LEU A 439 -11.99 -20.31 4.86
N ALA A 440 -11.36 -20.11 3.70
CA ALA A 440 -9.93 -20.14 3.50
C ALA A 440 -9.50 -18.85 2.78
N PRO A 441 -8.99 -17.86 3.52
CA PRO A 441 -8.53 -16.62 2.92
C PRO A 441 -7.16 -16.77 2.25
N ALA A 442 -6.81 -15.77 1.44
CA ALA A 442 -5.50 -15.58 0.85
C ALA A 442 -4.94 -16.82 0.13
N LEU A 443 -5.76 -17.43 -0.71
CA LEU A 443 -5.33 -18.46 -1.65
C LEU A 443 -4.63 -17.82 -2.85
N GLY A 444 -3.55 -18.47 -3.29
CA GLY A 444 -2.86 -18.08 -4.53
C GLY A 444 -3.71 -18.43 -5.77
N PRO A 445 -3.48 -17.76 -6.91
CA PRO A 445 -4.24 -17.99 -8.14
C PRO A 445 -4.22 -19.46 -8.60
N ALA A 446 -3.08 -20.15 -8.46
CA ALA A 446 -2.94 -21.55 -8.84
C ALA A 446 -3.83 -22.48 -8.01
N THR A 447 -3.81 -22.35 -6.68
CA THR A 447 -4.66 -23.14 -5.78
C THR A 447 -6.15 -22.78 -5.98
N ALA A 448 -6.47 -21.50 -6.13
CA ALA A 448 -7.84 -21.05 -6.37
C ALA A 448 -8.42 -21.64 -7.67
N ALA A 449 -7.60 -21.77 -8.73
CA ALA A 449 -8.02 -22.36 -10.00
C ALA A 449 -8.33 -23.88 -9.92
N LEU A 450 -7.84 -24.57 -8.88
CA LEU A 450 -8.10 -25.98 -8.63
C LEU A 450 -9.35 -26.24 -7.76
N ILE A 451 -10.01 -25.19 -7.29
CA ILE A 451 -11.23 -25.31 -6.47
C ILE A 451 -12.40 -25.75 -7.36
N PRO A 452 -13.15 -26.80 -6.97
CA PRO A 452 -14.32 -27.23 -7.72
C PRO A 452 -15.39 -26.14 -7.76
N ALA A 453 -16.06 -25.97 -8.89
CA ALA A 453 -17.12 -24.98 -9.06
C ALA A 453 -18.40 -25.29 -8.25
N THR A 454 -18.53 -26.50 -7.73
CA THR A 454 -19.70 -26.96 -6.96
C THR A 454 -19.38 -27.04 -5.48
N GLY A 455 -20.24 -26.48 -4.63
CA GLY A 455 -20.12 -26.56 -3.16
C GLY A 455 -19.17 -25.54 -2.53
N VAL A 456 -18.40 -24.81 -3.33
CA VAL A 456 -17.47 -23.76 -2.88
C VAL A 456 -17.72 -22.48 -3.67
N THR A 457 -17.60 -21.33 -3.01
CA THR A 457 -17.61 -20.00 -3.63
C THR A 457 -16.20 -19.43 -3.55
N VAL A 458 -15.67 -18.95 -4.67
CA VAL A 458 -14.40 -18.24 -4.72
C VAL A 458 -14.67 -16.77 -5.03
N LYS A 459 -14.26 -15.88 -4.12
CA LYS A 459 -14.29 -14.44 -4.33
C LYS A 459 -12.88 -13.94 -4.64
N LYS A 460 -12.81 -12.93 -5.50
CA LYS A 460 -11.57 -12.31 -5.96
C LYS A 460 -11.64 -10.83 -5.62
N GLU A 461 -10.64 -10.33 -4.92
CA GLU A 461 -10.48 -8.90 -4.63
C GLU A 461 -9.15 -8.36 -5.15
N PRO A 462 -9.06 -7.06 -5.47
CA PRO A 462 -7.76 -6.41 -5.68
C PRO A 462 -6.91 -6.56 -4.42
N GLY A 463 -5.72 -7.18 -4.56
CA GLY A 463 -4.75 -7.17 -3.47
C GLY A 463 -4.11 -5.80 -3.33
N TRP A 464 -3.77 -5.45 -2.09
CA TRP A 464 -3.15 -4.16 -1.75
C TRP A 464 -1.63 -4.27 -1.64
N THR A 465 -1.09 -5.44 -1.96
CA THR A 465 0.36 -5.64 -2.04
C THR A 465 0.82 -5.29 -3.44
N ILE A 466 1.70 -4.28 -3.52
CA ILE A 466 2.34 -3.88 -4.76
C ILE A 466 3.71 -4.56 -4.84
N LEU A 467 3.99 -5.18 -5.97
CA LEU A 467 5.28 -5.75 -6.32
C LEU A 467 5.92 -4.88 -7.39
N VAL A 468 7.05 -4.27 -7.09
CA VAL A 468 7.80 -3.42 -8.01
C VAL A 468 9.28 -3.72 -7.87
N VAL A 469 10.01 -3.77 -8.99
CA VAL A 469 11.46 -3.85 -8.97
C VAL A 469 11.98 -2.42 -8.77
N GLU A 470 12.43 -2.13 -7.55
CA GLU A 470 13.03 -0.84 -7.23
C GLU A 470 14.49 -0.83 -7.69
N LEU A 471 14.82 0.07 -8.62
CA LEU A 471 16.17 0.22 -9.17
C LEU A 471 16.96 1.23 -8.33
N ASN A 472 18.23 0.92 -8.00
CA ASN A 472 19.06 1.82 -7.20
C ASN A 472 19.58 3.03 -8.01
N ASN A 473 18.85 4.14 -7.93
CA ASN A 473 19.12 5.38 -8.66
C ASN A 473 20.46 6.04 -8.30
N ARG A 474 21.10 5.64 -7.19
CA ARG A 474 22.34 6.23 -6.68
C ARG A 474 23.60 5.66 -7.34
N ARG A 475 23.48 4.57 -8.13
CA ARG A 475 24.64 3.91 -8.73
C ARG A 475 24.45 3.52 -10.19
N PRO A 476 25.54 3.45 -10.98
CA PRO A 476 25.49 2.84 -12.30
C PRO A 476 25.03 1.37 -12.21
N PRO A 477 24.23 0.88 -13.17
CA PRO A 477 23.80 1.55 -14.38
C PRO A 477 22.53 2.42 -14.20
N PHE A 478 21.84 2.30 -13.07
CA PHE A 478 20.51 2.89 -12.86
C PHE A 478 20.52 4.37 -12.52
N SER A 479 21.67 4.98 -12.26
CA SER A 479 21.81 6.44 -12.26
C SER A 479 21.50 7.08 -13.63
N ASP A 480 21.58 6.31 -14.72
CA ASP A 480 21.19 6.77 -16.06
C ASP A 480 19.70 6.50 -16.34
N THR A 481 18.93 7.58 -16.54
CA THR A 481 17.49 7.52 -16.84
C THR A 481 17.17 6.71 -18.10
N ARG A 482 18.08 6.66 -19.09
CA ARG A 482 17.88 5.87 -20.31
C ARG A 482 17.85 4.37 -20.02
N VAL A 483 18.70 3.90 -19.11
CA VAL A 483 18.72 2.50 -18.68
C VAL A 483 17.41 2.17 -17.97
N ARG A 484 16.95 3.02 -17.05
CA ARG A 484 15.66 2.82 -16.36
C ARG A 484 14.49 2.79 -17.34
N LEU A 485 14.49 3.71 -18.31
CA LEU A 485 13.47 3.77 -19.36
C LEU A 485 13.48 2.51 -20.22
N ALA A 486 14.66 2.05 -20.63
CA ALA A 486 14.79 0.84 -21.43
C ALA A 486 14.22 -0.39 -20.73
N LEU A 487 14.53 -0.55 -19.43
CA LEU A 487 14.00 -1.68 -18.65
C LEU A 487 12.49 -1.59 -18.49
N SER A 488 11.93 -0.38 -18.30
CA SER A 488 10.48 -0.18 -18.24
C SER A 488 9.79 -0.51 -19.56
N LEU A 489 10.30 0.01 -20.69
CA LEU A 489 9.73 -0.22 -22.03
C LEU A 489 9.83 -1.66 -22.50
N GLY A 490 10.84 -2.39 -22.00
CA GLY A 490 11.09 -3.76 -22.38
C GLY A 490 10.25 -4.81 -21.64
N LEU A 491 9.47 -4.39 -20.64
CA LEU A 491 8.59 -5.26 -19.86
C LEU A 491 7.18 -5.21 -20.44
N ASP A 492 6.69 -6.35 -20.92
CA ASP A 492 5.32 -6.47 -21.44
C ASP A 492 4.31 -6.59 -20.30
N PRO A 493 3.38 -5.63 -20.14
CA PRO A 493 2.33 -5.70 -19.13
C PRO A 493 1.49 -6.98 -19.23
N GLY A 494 1.18 -7.45 -20.44
CA GLY A 494 0.35 -8.64 -20.64
C GLY A 494 1.04 -9.92 -20.14
N THR A 495 2.32 -10.08 -20.47
CA THR A 495 3.14 -11.19 -20.01
C THR A 495 3.41 -11.13 -18.51
N LEU A 496 3.66 -9.93 -17.95
CA LEU A 496 3.81 -9.77 -16.49
C LEU A 496 2.53 -10.16 -15.75
N ALA A 497 1.36 -9.70 -16.21
CA ALA A 497 0.07 -10.08 -15.62
C ALA A 497 -0.17 -11.59 -15.71
N SER A 498 0.05 -12.19 -16.88
CA SER A 498 -0.18 -13.62 -17.10
C SER A 498 0.75 -14.49 -16.24
N GLY A 499 2.00 -14.06 -16.06
CA GLY A 499 2.97 -14.74 -15.20
C GLY A 499 2.59 -14.73 -13.71
N MET A 500 1.74 -13.79 -13.29
CA MET A 500 1.20 -13.71 -11.93
C MET A 500 -0.15 -14.42 -11.75
N GLY A 501 -0.65 -15.06 -12.81
CA GLY A 501 -1.91 -15.77 -12.80
C GLY A 501 -3.12 -14.90 -13.17
N PRO A 502 -4.29 -15.52 -13.38
CA PRO A 502 -5.50 -14.82 -13.77
C PRO A 502 -5.78 -13.63 -12.84
N GLY A 503 -6.13 -12.48 -13.42
CA GLY A 503 -6.63 -11.36 -12.64
C GLY A 503 -5.62 -10.46 -11.94
N ALA A 504 -4.31 -10.71 -12.11
CA ALA A 504 -3.25 -9.75 -11.80
C ALA A 504 -3.47 -8.41 -12.50
N VAL A 505 -3.19 -7.31 -11.80
CA VAL A 505 -3.31 -5.95 -12.32
C VAL A 505 -1.91 -5.38 -12.50
N VAL A 506 -1.63 -4.88 -13.70
CA VAL A 506 -0.42 -4.09 -13.94
C VAL A 506 -0.70 -2.62 -13.69
N LEU A 507 0.09 -2.03 -12.80
CA LEU A 507 0.04 -0.63 -12.45
C LEU A 507 0.85 0.17 -13.47
N THR A 508 0.29 1.26 -13.97
CA THR A 508 0.99 2.16 -14.91
C THR A 508 2.18 2.87 -14.29
N THR A 509 2.19 3.00 -12.96
CA THR A 509 3.39 3.37 -12.20
C THR A 509 3.66 2.32 -11.14
N GLY A 510 4.95 2.10 -10.82
CA GLY A 510 5.37 1.08 -9.87
C GLY A 510 4.79 1.20 -8.46
N PHE A 511 4.24 2.36 -8.09
CA PHE A 511 3.82 2.67 -6.72
C PHE A 511 2.39 3.22 -6.59
N PHE A 512 1.55 3.21 -7.63
CA PHE A 512 0.16 3.70 -7.50
C PHE A 512 -0.84 2.57 -7.78
N PRO A 513 -1.50 2.00 -6.74
CA PRO A 513 -2.55 1.03 -6.90
C PRO A 513 -3.76 1.73 -7.50
N GLY A 514 -4.54 0.99 -8.27
CA GLY A 514 -5.72 1.48 -8.95
C GLY A 514 -6.87 1.78 -7.98
N SER A 515 -6.84 2.93 -7.31
CA SER A 515 -7.97 3.46 -6.54
C SER A 515 -8.13 4.98 -6.60
N LEU A 516 -7.63 5.60 -7.68
CA LEU A 516 -8.11 6.90 -8.15
C LEU A 516 -8.69 6.69 -9.54
N LYS A 517 -9.98 6.33 -9.60
CA LYS A 517 -10.81 6.17 -10.81
C LYS A 517 -10.00 5.88 -12.07
N ASP A 518 -9.69 4.60 -12.22
CA ASP A 518 -9.21 3.91 -13.42
C ASP A 518 -9.12 4.75 -14.70
N THR A 519 -7.91 5.03 -15.17
CA THR A 519 -7.66 5.36 -16.59
C THR A 519 -6.24 5.00 -17.07
N ALA A 520 -5.55 4.06 -16.41
CA ALA A 520 -4.36 3.43 -16.96
C ALA A 520 -3.99 2.20 -16.11
N ALA A 521 -4.72 1.10 -16.21
CA ALA A 521 -4.08 -0.20 -16.02
C ALA A 521 -3.10 -0.37 -17.19
N GLY A 522 -1.83 -0.66 -16.87
CA GLY A 522 -0.67 -0.77 -17.77
C GLY A 522 -0.89 -0.31 -19.21
N ASP A 523 -0.66 0.96 -19.50
CA ASP A 523 -0.69 1.53 -20.85
C ASP A 523 0.14 0.65 -21.81
N PRO A 524 -0.50 -0.16 -22.68
CA PRO A 524 0.19 -1.10 -23.55
C PRO A 524 1.06 -0.38 -24.58
N ASP A 525 0.80 0.90 -24.84
CA ASP A 525 1.61 1.74 -25.72
C ASP A 525 3.01 2.00 -25.17
N ARG A 526 3.30 1.55 -23.93
CA ARG A 526 4.63 1.64 -23.31
C ARG A 526 5.51 0.43 -23.54
N TYR A 527 4.96 -0.70 -23.98
CA TYR A 527 5.80 -1.84 -24.33
C TYR A 527 6.43 -1.60 -25.71
N ASP A 528 7.71 -1.25 -25.72
CA ASP A 528 8.50 -1.03 -26.92
C ASP A 528 9.89 -1.68 -26.77
N PRO A 529 9.99 -2.99 -27.03
CA PRO A 529 11.26 -3.71 -26.89
C PRO A 529 12.30 -3.28 -27.94
N ALA A 530 11.91 -2.60 -29.02
CA ALA A 530 12.85 -2.06 -30.00
C ALA A 530 13.53 -0.80 -29.45
N MET A 531 12.75 0.16 -28.96
CA MET A 531 13.24 1.36 -28.28
C MET A 531 14.04 1.00 -27.02
N ALA A 532 13.63 -0.03 -26.28
CA ALA A 532 14.38 -0.53 -25.13
C ALA A 532 15.81 -0.92 -25.50
N LYS A 533 15.98 -1.66 -26.60
CA LYS A 533 17.31 -2.08 -27.08
C LYS A 533 18.16 -0.89 -27.54
N GLU A 534 17.56 0.03 -28.28
CA GLU A 534 18.22 1.27 -28.71
C GLU A 534 18.74 2.08 -27.51
N LEU A 535 17.92 2.26 -26.47
CA LEU A 535 18.32 2.98 -25.25
C LEU A 535 19.41 2.25 -24.45
N ILE A 536 19.43 0.92 -24.42
CA ILE A 536 20.51 0.12 -23.80
C ILE A 536 21.83 0.34 -24.54
N GLU A 537 21.79 0.34 -25.87
CA GLU A 537 22.96 0.60 -26.74
C GLU A 537 23.46 2.04 -26.62
N GLU A 538 22.57 3.03 -26.62
CA GLU A 538 22.90 4.44 -26.37
C GLU A 538 23.51 4.68 -24.98
N ALA A 539 23.13 3.87 -23.99
CA ALA A 539 23.71 3.88 -22.66
C ALA A 539 25.07 3.16 -22.57
N GLY A 540 25.57 2.61 -23.68
CA GLY A 540 26.88 1.97 -23.79
C GLY A 540 26.91 0.50 -23.39
N TYR A 541 25.74 -0.16 -23.35
CA TYR A 541 25.63 -1.58 -23.07
C TYR A 541 25.27 -2.38 -24.32
N VAL A 542 25.53 -3.68 -24.33
CA VAL A 542 25.16 -4.55 -25.46
C VAL A 542 24.05 -5.51 -25.10
N VAL A 543 23.07 -5.56 -26.01
CA VAL A 543 21.97 -6.51 -26.04
C VAL A 543 22.41 -7.77 -26.80
N SER A 544 22.35 -8.95 -26.19
CA SER A 544 22.61 -10.19 -26.94
C SER A 544 21.46 -10.49 -27.91
N GLY A 545 21.73 -10.45 -29.22
CA GLY A 545 20.77 -10.73 -30.29
C GLY A 545 21.12 -10.06 -31.62
N SER A 546 22.06 -9.12 -31.64
CA SER A 546 22.68 -8.54 -32.84
C SER A 546 23.96 -9.29 -33.20
N GLY A 547 23.79 -10.45 -33.82
CA GLY A 547 24.86 -11.27 -34.38
C GLY A 547 24.34 -12.14 -35.50
#